data_AF-A0A7X5KMW3-F1
#
_entry.id   AF-A0A7X5KMW3-F1
#
_cell.length_a   1.000
_cell.length_b   1.000
_cell.length_c   1.000
_cell.angle_alpha   90.00
_cell.angle_beta   90.00
_cell.angle_gamma   90.00
#
_symmetry.space_group_name_H-M   'P 1'
#
loop_
_entity.id
_entity.type
_entity.pdbx_description
1 polymer ?
#
loop_
_entity_poly.entity_id
_entity_poly.type
_entity_poly.pdbx_seq_one_letter_code
_entity_poly.pdbx_strand_id
1 'polypeptide(L)'
;MKPVIEKSKYESMLDRRMYKFPLLLIIVTFLFTYFLPVLMQLVRTRSTQDLFTPMLFSNSFFRGIVIGVALYYIMRMMVYRSVKQSHELESVTDPEFADAWFLPCAMGQRLDKVRLGNLIFNGDTYYFQPNKQFTQDLPFKGSMTEEPLHVEVTDNTRNWPLRILAGDTRVLTLRSQSGIHQGDFLVPDPEAVREELERFLNERALHRE
;
A
#
# COMPACT_ATOMS: atom_id res chain seq x y z
N MET A 1 17.14 5.91 -14.66
CA MET A 1 16.75 5.23 -13.40
C MET A 1 16.71 3.73 -13.58
N LYS A 2 17.05 2.94 -12.55
CA LYS A 2 16.99 1.47 -12.55
C LYS A 2 16.10 0.94 -11.42
N PRO A 3 15.31 -0.11 -11.60
CA PRO A 3 14.50 -0.63 -10.52
C PRO A 3 15.36 -1.45 -9.53
N VAL A 4 15.12 -1.31 -8.22
CA VAL A 4 15.77 -2.12 -7.18
C VAL A 4 15.39 -3.60 -7.32
N ILE A 5 14.18 -3.87 -7.80
CA ILE A 5 13.65 -5.21 -8.04
C ILE A 5 13.19 -5.29 -9.48
N GLU A 6 13.58 -6.34 -10.20
CA GLU A 6 13.13 -6.55 -11.58
C GLU A 6 11.60 -6.51 -11.70
N LYS A 7 11.12 -5.84 -12.76
CA LYS A 7 9.68 -5.63 -12.99
C LYS A 7 8.88 -6.94 -12.99
N SER A 8 9.37 -7.97 -13.67
CA SER A 8 8.72 -9.29 -13.76
C SER A 8 8.58 -9.96 -12.38
N LYS A 9 9.64 -9.89 -11.57
CA LYS A 9 9.66 -10.41 -10.20
C LYS A 9 8.69 -9.64 -9.31
N TYR A 10 8.69 -8.31 -9.41
CA TYR A 10 7.82 -7.45 -8.63
C TYR A 10 6.33 -7.62 -9.01
N GLU A 11 6.02 -7.72 -10.30
CA GLU A 11 4.67 -8.02 -10.81
C GLU A 11 4.18 -9.39 -10.32
N SER A 12 5.05 -10.42 -10.31
CA SER A 12 4.69 -11.73 -9.77
C SER A 12 4.33 -11.68 -8.28
N MET A 13 5.03 -10.87 -7.48
CA MET A 13 4.71 -10.67 -6.06
C MET A 13 3.34 -10.00 -5.88
N LEU A 14 3.05 -8.97 -6.70
CA LEU A 14 1.76 -8.29 -6.72
C LEU A 14 0.63 -9.26 -7.05
N ASP A 15 0.77 -10.03 -8.13
CA ASP A 15 -0.25 -10.96 -8.60
C ASP A 15 -0.58 -12.00 -7.53
N ARG A 16 0.44 -12.57 -6.87
CA ARG A 16 0.23 -13.53 -5.77
C ARG A 16 -0.61 -12.96 -4.63
N ARG A 17 -0.49 -11.66 -4.34
CA ARG A 17 -1.34 -11.01 -3.35
C ARG A 17 -2.75 -10.79 -3.87
N MET A 18 -2.91 -10.36 -5.13
CA MET A 18 -4.20 -10.02 -5.76
C MET A 18 -5.26 -11.13 -5.71
N TYR A 19 -4.85 -12.40 -5.53
CA TYR A 19 -5.77 -13.54 -5.42
C TYR A 19 -6.27 -13.86 -4.01
N LYS A 20 -5.71 -13.26 -2.95
CA LYS A 20 -6.21 -13.51 -1.57
C LYS A 20 -7.52 -12.77 -1.35
N PHE A 21 -8.60 -13.51 -1.12
CA PHE A 21 -9.94 -12.98 -0.87
C PHE A 21 -10.08 -12.55 0.60
N PRO A 22 -10.35 -11.28 0.93
CA PRO A 22 -10.48 -10.86 2.32
C PRO A 22 -11.89 -11.17 2.84
N LEU A 23 -12.01 -12.27 3.58
CA LEU A 23 -13.22 -12.63 4.33
C LEU A 23 -13.75 -11.46 5.19
N LEU A 24 -12.84 -10.64 5.73
CA LEU A 24 -13.17 -9.45 6.52
C LEU A 24 -14.04 -8.45 5.75
N LEU A 25 -13.85 -8.33 4.43
CA LEU A 25 -14.63 -7.41 3.61
C LEU A 25 -16.07 -7.90 3.45
N ILE A 26 -16.28 -9.21 3.30
CA ILE A 26 -17.63 -9.79 3.34
C ILE A 26 -18.29 -9.44 4.68
N ILE A 27 -17.58 -9.58 5.80
CA ILE A 27 -18.10 -9.30 7.14
C ILE A 27 -18.47 -7.82 7.30
N VAL A 28 -17.61 -6.89 6.86
CA VAL A 28 -17.88 -5.43 6.94
C VAL A 28 -19.02 -5.02 6.01
N THR A 29 -19.03 -5.54 4.79
CA THR A 29 -20.12 -5.30 3.83
C THR A 29 -21.44 -5.86 4.35
N PHE A 30 -21.43 -7.05 4.97
CA PHE A 30 -22.58 -7.64 5.63
C PHE A 30 -23.09 -6.73 6.75
N LEU A 31 -22.21 -6.28 7.65
CA LEU A 31 -22.58 -5.37 8.73
C LEU A 31 -23.18 -4.06 8.18
N PHE A 32 -22.58 -3.44 7.17
CA PHE A 32 -23.07 -2.17 6.64
C PHE A 32 -24.40 -2.29 5.90
N THR A 33 -24.56 -3.33 5.08
CA THR A 33 -25.80 -3.53 4.30
C THR A 33 -26.94 -4.10 5.13
N TYR A 34 -26.65 -4.77 6.24
CA TYR A 34 -27.65 -5.30 7.16
C TYR A 34 -28.01 -4.32 8.29
N PHE A 35 -27.01 -3.83 9.05
CA PHE A 35 -27.28 -3.01 10.25
C PHE A 35 -27.74 -1.59 9.92
N LEU A 36 -27.18 -0.96 8.89
CA LEU A 36 -27.47 0.46 8.62
C LEU A 36 -28.94 0.71 8.23
N PRO A 37 -29.56 -0.08 7.32
CA PRO A 37 -30.97 0.10 6.97
C PRO A 37 -31.90 -0.25 8.15
N VAL A 38 -31.59 -1.30 8.90
CA VAL A 38 -32.36 -1.73 10.08
C VAL A 38 -32.31 -0.66 11.17
N LEU A 39 -31.14 -0.07 11.43
CA LEU A 39 -30.97 1.04 12.37
C LEU A 39 -31.73 2.29 11.91
N MET A 40 -31.62 2.66 10.62
CA MET A 40 -32.34 3.81 10.07
C MET A 40 -33.86 3.63 10.12
N GLN A 41 -34.38 2.43 9.84
CA GLN A 41 -35.80 2.13 9.96
C GLN A 41 -36.24 2.13 11.43
N LEU A 42 -35.50 1.50 12.35
CA LEU A 42 -35.77 1.55 13.79
C LEU A 42 -35.90 2.99 14.33
N VAL A 43 -35.00 3.88 13.90
CA VAL A 43 -35.04 5.31 14.25
C VAL A 43 -36.27 6.00 13.65
N ARG A 44 -36.68 5.61 12.43
CA ARG A 44 -37.74 6.30 11.67
C ARG A 44 -39.16 5.80 11.99
N THR A 45 -39.34 4.52 12.29
CA THR A 45 -40.66 3.92 12.52
C THR A 45 -40.96 3.58 13.98
N ARG A 46 -39.96 3.59 14.88
CA ARG A 46 -40.09 3.16 16.30
C ARG A 46 -40.80 1.80 16.49
N SER A 47 -40.89 0.97 15.44
CA SER A 47 -41.59 -0.30 15.43
C SER A 47 -40.76 -1.34 14.68
N THR A 48 -40.64 -2.53 15.27
CA THR A 48 -39.84 -3.66 14.80
C THR A 48 -40.62 -4.67 13.95
N GLN A 49 -41.93 -4.50 13.78
CA GLN A 49 -42.82 -5.60 13.37
C GLN A 49 -42.80 -5.93 11.86
N ASP A 50 -42.39 -5.02 10.98
CA ASP A 50 -42.37 -5.25 9.51
C ASP A 50 -40.98 -5.48 8.91
N LEU A 51 -39.93 -5.56 9.74
CA LEU A 51 -38.52 -5.46 9.31
C LEU A 51 -37.86 -6.78 8.87
N PHE A 52 -38.50 -7.93 9.11
CA PHE A 52 -37.88 -9.26 8.98
C PHE A 52 -38.59 -10.18 7.97
N THR A 53 -38.87 -9.70 6.75
CA THR A 53 -39.30 -10.60 5.67
C THR A 53 -38.09 -11.23 4.96
N PRO A 54 -38.00 -12.57 4.85
CA PRO A 54 -36.85 -13.28 4.27
C PRO A 54 -36.51 -12.87 2.83
N MET A 55 -37.50 -12.38 2.08
CA MET A 55 -37.38 -11.99 0.67
C MET A 55 -36.68 -10.63 0.48
N LEU A 56 -36.90 -9.68 1.40
CA LEU A 56 -36.15 -8.41 1.45
C LEU A 56 -34.72 -8.62 1.98
N PHE A 57 -34.56 -9.62 2.86
CA PHE A 57 -33.29 -10.01 3.46
C PHE A 57 -32.30 -10.56 2.43
N SER A 58 -32.72 -11.50 1.57
CA SER A 58 -31.83 -12.11 0.57
C SER A 58 -31.38 -11.10 -0.49
N ASN A 59 -32.30 -10.30 -1.02
CA ASN A 59 -32.01 -9.36 -2.10
C ASN A 59 -31.08 -8.21 -1.65
N SER A 60 -31.24 -7.73 -0.41
CA SER A 60 -30.35 -6.70 0.16
C SER A 60 -28.98 -7.26 0.55
N PHE A 61 -28.94 -8.49 1.06
CA PHE A 61 -27.71 -9.22 1.37
C PHE A 61 -26.86 -9.45 0.12
N PHE A 62 -27.45 -9.98 -0.96
CA PHE A 62 -26.73 -10.22 -2.21
C PHE A 62 -26.26 -8.93 -2.86
N ARG A 63 -27.09 -7.89 -2.91
CA ARG A 63 -26.68 -6.56 -3.43
C ARG A 63 -25.54 -5.98 -2.62
N GLY A 64 -25.61 -6.07 -1.29
CA GLY A 64 -24.56 -5.63 -0.40
C GLY A 64 -23.23 -6.31 -0.72
N ILE A 65 -23.21 -7.64 -0.70
CA ILE A 65 -22.02 -8.44 -1.02
C ILE A 65 -21.48 -8.08 -2.40
N VAL A 66 -22.33 -8.01 -3.42
CA VAL A 66 -21.89 -7.68 -4.79
C VAL A 66 -21.26 -6.30 -4.87
N ILE A 67 -21.86 -5.28 -4.25
CA ILE A 67 -21.31 -3.91 -4.23
C ILE A 67 -19.99 -3.86 -3.45
N GLY A 68 -19.92 -4.52 -2.29
CA GLY A 68 -18.70 -4.57 -1.48
C GLY A 68 -17.56 -5.26 -2.23
N VAL A 69 -17.82 -6.43 -2.80
CA VAL A 69 -16.85 -7.17 -3.63
C VAL A 69 -16.42 -6.32 -4.83
N ALA A 70 -17.35 -5.64 -5.51
CA ALA A 70 -17.03 -4.77 -6.64
C ALA A 70 -16.12 -3.61 -6.22
N LEU A 71 -16.47 -2.87 -5.15
CA LEU A 71 -15.65 -1.76 -4.64
C LEU A 71 -14.26 -2.24 -4.21
N TYR A 72 -14.17 -3.40 -3.56
CA TYR A 72 -12.89 -4.00 -3.21
C TYR A 72 -12.02 -4.28 -4.42
N TYR A 73 -12.54 -4.99 -5.42
CA TYR A 73 -11.79 -5.26 -6.65
C TYR A 73 -11.41 -3.99 -7.41
N ILE A 74 -12.28 -2.97 -7.42
CA ILE A 74 -11.98 -1.65 -8.02
C ILE A 74 -10.80 -0.99 -7.29
N MET A 75 -10.84 -0.88 -5.95
CA MET A 75 -9.75 -0.28 -5.18
C MET A 75 -8.44 -1.05 -5.34
N ARG A 76 -8.52 -2.38 -5.34
CA ARG A 76 -7.36 -3.26 -5.53
C ARG A 76 -6.74 -3.10 -6.93
N MET A 77 -7.59 -3.01 -7.95
CA MET A 77 -7.16 -2.77 -9.33
C MET A 77 -6.57 -1.37 -9.51
N MET A 78 -7.08 -0.36 -8.79
CA MET A 78 -6.49 0.99 -8.79
C MET A 78 -5.09 0.98 -8.16
N VAL A 79 -4.88 0.29 -7.04
CA VAL A 79 -3.54 0.13 -6.43
C VAL A 79 -2.61 -0.62 -7.37
N TYR A 80 -3.05 -1.76 -7.92
CA TYR A 80 -2.29 -2.54 -8.89
C TYR A 80 -1.87 -1.69 -10.10
N ARG A 81 -2.82 -0.97 -10.71
CA ARG A 81 -2.53 -0.07 -11.84
C ARG A 81 -1.60 1.07 -11.45
N SER A 82 -1.76 1.63 -10.27
CA SER A 82 -0.93 2.75 -9.80
C SER A 82 0.51 2.32 -9.48
N VAL A 83 0.71 1.10 -8.98
CA VAL A 83 2.03 0.51 -8.75
C VAL A 83 2.66 0.07 -10.07
N LYS A 84 1.86 -0.44 -11.02
CA LYS A 84 2.33 -0.70 -12.38
C LYS A 84 2.77 0.59 -13.09
N GLN A 85 1.98 1.66 -12.95
CA GLN A 85 2.30 2.99 -13.47
C GLN A 85 3.53 3.63 -12.78
N SER A 86 3.77 3.35 -11.50
CA SER A 86 4.98 3.87 -10.82
C SER A 86 6.25 3.16 -11.31
N HIS A 87 6.14 1.93 -11.80
CA HIS A 87 7.19 1.26 -12.57
C HIS A 87 7.41 1.88 -13.96
N GLU A 88 6.34 2.36 -14.59
CA GLU A 88 6.35 3.02 -15.92
C GLU A 88 6.77 4.49 -15.87
N LEU A 89 6.89 5.09 -14.68
CA LEU A 89 7.50 6.40 -14.44
C LEU A 89 9.02 6.44 -14.71
N GLU A 90 9.56 5.39 -15.35
CA GLU A 90 10.81 5.37 -16.15
C GLU A 90 11.05 6.64 -16.97
N SER A 91 9.99 7.38 -17.34
CA SER A 91 10.06 8.57 -18.19
C SER A 91 10.31 9.89 -17.46
N VAL A 92 10.72 9.91 -16.20
CA VAL A 92 11.30 11.14 -15.61
C VAL A 92 12.67 11.35 -16.26
N THR A 93 12.63 12.05 -17.39
CA THR A 93 13.73 12.60 -18.16
C THR A 93 14.37 13.77 -17.41
N ASP A 94 14.88 13.51 -16.21
CA ASP A 94 15.69 14.48 -15.49
C ASP A 94 17.10 13.86 -15.33
N PRO A 95 18.12 14.44 -16.00
CA PRO A 95 19.47 13.88 -16.04
C PRO A 95 20.07 13.60 -14.67
N GLU A 96 19.65 14.33 -13.64
CA GLU A 96 20.10 14.14 -12.25
C GLU A 96 19.70 12.78 -11.65
N PHE A 97 18.72 12.10 -12.25
CA PHE A 97 18.24 10.79 -11.82
C PHE A 97 18.56 9.67 -12.82
N ALA A 98 19.42 9.92 -13.82
CA ALA A 98 19.83 8.90 -14.79
C ALA A 98 20.35 7.61 -14.09
N ASP A 99 21.14 7.78 -13.03
CA ASP A 99 21.76 6.69 -12.24
C ASP A 99 21.02 6.36 -10.94
N ALA A 100 19.84 6.94 -10.72
CA ALA A 100 19.05 6.67 -9.52
C ALA A 100 18.34 5.33 -9.60
N TRP A 101 18.18 4.68 -8.44
CA TRP A 101 17.43 3.44 -8.29
C TRP A 101 16.05 3.71 -7.69
N PHE A 102 15.05 2.89 -8.01
CA PHE A 102 13.70 3.09 -7.49
C PHE A 102 13.03 1.80 -7.03
N LEU A 103 12.18 1.92 -6.01
CA LEU A 103 11.32 0.87 -5.49
C LEU A 103 9.86 1.38 -5.43
N PRO A 104 8.95 0.83 -6.25
CA PRO A 104 7.53 1.12 -6.12
C PRO A 104 6.98 0.78 -4.75
N CYS A 105 6.26 1.71 -4.14
CA CYS A 105 5.67 1.50 -2.82
C CYS A 105 4.51 2.48 -2.52
N ALA A 106 3.80 2.21 -1.43
CA ALA A 106 2.82 3.15 -0.87
C ALA A 106 3.23 3.59 0.53
N MET A 107 3.05 4.87 0.84
CA MET A 107 3.35 5.48 2.13
C MET A 107 2.12 6.15 2.72
N GLY A 108 1.93 6.09 4.04
CA GLY A 108 0.86 6.77 4.76
C GLY A 108 0.27 5.90 5.87
N GLN A 109 -0.45 6.51 6.82
CA GLN A 109 -1.09 5.78 7.93
C GLN A 109 -2.63 5.90 7.94
N ARG A 110 -3.18 6.78 7.10
CA ARG A 110 -4.62 7.06 7.00
C ARG A 110 -5.07 6.99 5.54
N LEU A 111 -6.32 6.58 5.29
CA LEU A 111 -6.86 6.37 3.94
C LEU A 111 -6.76 7.64 3.07
N ASP A 112 -7.03 8.80 3.67
CA ASP A 112 -6.95 10.13 3.06
C ASP A 112 -5.51 10.62 2.83
N LYS A 113 -4.52 9.95 3.42
CA LYS A 113 -3.10 10.30 3.37
C LYS A 113 -2.24 9.21 2.72
N VAL A 114 -2.84 8.18 2.12
CA VAL A 114 -2.09 7.18 1.37
C VAL A 114 -1.57 7.83 0.10
N ARG A 115 -0.24 7.80 -0.06
CA ARG A 115 0.47 8.27 -1.24
C ARG A 115 1.09 7.07 -1.93
N LEU A 116 0.77 6.89 -3.21
CA LEU A 116 1.39 5.89 -4.07
C LEU A 116 2.56 6.56 -4.78
N GLY A 117 3.70 5.88 -4.88
CA GLY A 117 4.93 6.49 -5.38
C GLY A 117 6.08 5.51 -5.49
N ASN A 118 7.27 6.07 -5.53
CA ASN A 118 8.53 5.34 -5.56
C ASN A 118 9.45 5.83 -4.44
N LEU A 119 10.09 4.90 -3.75
CA LEU A 119 11.27 5.19 -2.95
C LEU A 119 12.48 5.25 -3.90
N ILE A 120 13.13 6.41 -3.97
CA ILE A 120 14.26 6.68 -4.85
C ILE A 120 15.56 6.66 -4.06
N PHE A 121 16.59 6.06 -4.65
CA PHE A 121 17.95 6.00 -4.13
C PHE A 121 18.91 6.63 -5.14
N ASN A 122 19.42 7.82 -4.86
CA ASN A 122 20.34 8.55 -5.73
C ASN A 122 21.65 8.85 -5.01
N GLY A 123 22.76 8.26 -5.47
CA GLY A 123 24.05 8.31 -4.79
C GLY A 123 23.92 7.93 -3.31
N ASP A 124 24.22 8.89 -2.44
CA ASP A 124 24.16 8.75 -0.98
C ASP A 124 22.84 9.24 -0.38
N THR A 125 21.85 9.58 -1.20
CA THR A 125 20.57 10.10 -0.73
C THR A 125 19.43 9.17 -1.07
N TYR A 126 18.40 9.19 -0.23
CA TYR A 126 17.15 8.49 -0.49
C TYR A 126 15.95 9.37 -0.16
N TYR A 127 14.85 9.22 -0.89
CA TYR A 127 13.63 10.00 -0.68
C TYR A 127 12.41 9.31 -1.29
N PHE A 128 11.21 9.66 -0.84
CA PHE A 128 9.97 9.12 -1.39
C PHE A 128 9.31 10.13 -2.33
N GLN A 129 9.03 9.70 -3.55
CA GLN A 129 8.41 10.50 -4.60
C GLN A 129 6.99 9.99 -4.93
N PRO A 130 5.93 10.75 -4.63
CA PRO A 130 4.56 10.39 -5.02
C PRO A 130 4.32 10.43 -6.54
N ASN A 131 3.39 9.59 -7.04
CA ASN A 131 3.01 9.49 -8.47
C ASN A 131 2.37 10.76 -9.06
N LYS A 132 1.98 11.73 -8.22
CA LYS A 132 1.45 13.01 -8.67
C LYS A 132 2.35 14.10 -8.10
N GLN A 133 3.01 14.81 -9.02
CA GLN A 133 3.81 16.02 -8.84
C GLN A 133 5.23 15.80 -8.27
N PHE A 134 6.20 16.35 -9.01
CA PHE A 134 7.43 16.91 -8.43
C PHE A 134 7.04 18.10 -7.55
N THR A 135 6.44 17.85 -6.39
CA THR A 135 6.37 18.89 -5.37
C THR A 135 7.76 19.04 -4.75
N GLN A 136 8.27 20.27 -4.68
CA GLN A 136 9.53 20.58 -4.00
C GLN A 136 9.55 20.09 -2.54
N ASP A 137 8.38 19.97 -1.92
CA ASP A 137 8.20 19.34 -0.62
C ASP A 137 8.13 17.82 -0.77
N LEU A 138 9.30 17.19 -0.82
CA LEU A 138 9.41 15.75 -0.67
C LEU A 138 8.97 15.38 0.76
N PRO A 139 7.98 14.47 0.93
CA PRO A 139 7.48 14.11 2.25
C PRO A 139 8.52 13.37 3.11
N PHE A 140 9.64 12.97 2.52
CA PHE A 140 10.66 12.13 3.13
C PHE A 140 11.97 12.24 2.33
N LYS A 141 13.08 12.61 2.97
CA LYS A 141 14.44 12.65 2.39
C LYS A 141 15.47 12.37 3.49
N GLY A 142 16.49 11.58 3.19
CA GLY A 142 17.60 11.26 4.10
C GLY A 142 18.92 11.00 3.37
N SER A 143 19.99 10.87 4.16
CA SER A 143 21.35 10.56 3.72
C SER A 143 21.78 9.19 4.23
N MET A 144 22.39 8.38 3.36
CA MET A 144 22.97 7.07 3.66
C MET A 144 24.36 7.15 4.28
N THR A 145 25.08 8.26 4.11
CA THR A 145 26.47 8.42 4.61
C THR A 145 26.51 8.88 6.06
N GLU A 146 25.55 9.69 6.49
CA GLU A 146 25.47 10.18 7.87
C GLU A 146 24.87 9.14 8.82
N GLU A 147 23.88 8.38 8.36
CA GLU A 147 23.29 7.26 9.09
C GLU A 147 22.96 6.11 8.12
N PRO A 148 23.66 4.96 8.20
CA PRO A 148 23.33 3.81 7.39
C PRO A 148 21.87 3.39 7.59
N LEU A 149 21.18 3.12 6.48
CA LEU A 149 19.80 2.64 6.49
C LEU A 149 19.75 1.18 6.95
N HIS A 150 18.88 0.91 7.91
CA HIS A 150 18.46 -0.44 8.26
C HIS A 150 17.03 -0.66 7.76
N VAL A 151 16.81 -1.82 7.13
CA VAL A 151 15.53 -2.21 6.58
C VAL A 151 14.98 -3.34 7.43
N GLU A 152 13.77 -3.18 7.96
CA GLU A 152 13.12 -4.19 8.77
C GLU A 152 11.69 -4.42 8.26
N VAL A 153 11.13 -5.60 8.55
CA VAL A 153 9.70 -5.85 8.35
C VAL A 153 9.02 -5.71 9.70
N THR A 154 8.06 -4.79 9.81
CA THR A 154 7.28 -4.61 11.03
C THR A 154 5.81 -4.88 10.80
N ASP A 155 5.14 -5.39 11.84
CA ASP A 155 3.69 -5.47 11.86
C ASP A 155 3.09 -4.11 12.24
N ASN A 156 2.49 -3.42 11.26
CA ASN A 156 1.79 -2.18 11.49
C ASN A 156 0.27 -2.40 11.48
N THR A 157 -0.23 -2.92 12.60
CA THR A 157 -1.68 -3.18 12.80
C THR A 157 -2.54 -1.91 12.83
N ARG A 158 -1.94 -0.75 13.07
CA ARG A 158 -2.64 0.55 13.11
C ARG A 158 -2.94 1.10 11.72
N ASN A 159 -2.27 0.60 10.69
CA ASN A 159 -2.44 1.04 9.31
C ASN A 159 -3.58 0.28 8.60
N TRP A 160 -4.76 0.26 9.21
CA TRP A 160 -5.94 -0.42 8.69
C TRP A 160 -6.33 -0.03 7.25
N PRO A 161 -6.13 1.21 6.77
CA PRO A 161 -6.46 1.56 5.39
C PRO A 161 -5.57 0.84 4.38
N LEU A 162 -4.26 0.81 4.63
CA LEU A 162 -3.30 0.08 3.80
C LEU A 162 -3.47 -1.43 3.95
N ARG A 163 -3.91 -1.92 5.11
CA ARG A 163 -4.31 -3.33 5.29
C ARG A 163 -5.48 -3.71 4.38
N ILE A 164 -6.51 -2.87 4.28
CA ILE A 164 -7.65 -3.13 3.38
C ILE A 164 -7.20 -3.15 1.92
N LEU A 165 -6.28 -2.26 1.55
CA LEU A 165 -5.74 -2.15 0.19
C LEU A 165 -4.81 -3.31 -0.17
N ALA A 166 -3.95 -3.76 0.76
CA ALA A 166 -2.89 -4.72 0.49
C ALA A 166 -3.19 -6.16 0.94
N GLY A 167 -4.13 -6.33 1.85
CA GLY A 167 -4.42 -7.61 2.50
C GLY A 167 -3.33 -8.09 3.47
N ASP A 168 -2.44 -7.21 3.94
CA ASP A 168 -1.35 -7.54 4.88
C ASP A 168 -1.16 -6.41 5.90
N THR A 169 -0.68 -6.76 7.09
CA THR A 169 -0.30 -5.82 8.16
C THR A 169 1.19 -5.53 8.17
N ARG A 170 1.99 -6.37 7.51
CA ARG A 170 3.43 -6.20 7.44
C ARG A 170 3.80 -5.10 6.47
N VAL A 171 4.68 -4.22 6.91
CA VAL A 171 5.23 -3.11 6.13
C VAL A 171 6.74 -3.19 6.13
N LEU A 172 7.34 -2.66 5.08
CA LEU A 172 8.77 -2.41 5.01
C LEU A 172 9.04 -1.12 5.79
N THR A 173 9.71 -1.22 6.92
CA THR A 173 10.07 -0.08 7.74
C THR A 173 11.54 0.25 7.53
N LEU A 174 11.81 1.52 7.25
CA LEU A 174 13.16 2.05 7.22
C LEU A 174 13.48 2.66 8.58
N ARG A 175 14.65 2.33 9.10
CA ARG A 175 15.25 2.97 10.28
C ARG A 175 16.65 3.46 9.96
N SER A 176 17.10 4.47 10.69
CA SER A 176 18.52 4.73 10.79
C SER A 176 19.21 3.67 11.67
N GLN A 177 20.54 3.60 11.59
CA GLN A 177 21.34 2.79 12.50
C GLN A 177 21.17 3.19 13.98
N SER A 178 20.81 4.45 14.26
CA SER A 178 20.44 4.95 15.58
C SER A 178 19.04 4.49 16.06
N GLY A 179 18.34 3.71 15.24
CA GLY A 179 17.01 3.15 15.56
C GLY A 179 15.85 4.11 15.31
N ILE A 180 16.13 5.31 14.78
CA ILE A 180 15.13 6.33 14.49
C ILE A 180 14.28 5.86 13.32
N HIS A 181 12.96 5.91 13.51
CA HIS A 181 11.98 5.54 12.49
C HIS A 181 12.00 6.56 11.35
N GLN A 182 12.26 6.09 10.13
CA GLN A 182 12.36 6.91 8.93
C GLN A 182 11.04 6.86 8.13
N GLY A 183 10.42 5.70 8.00
CA GLY A 183 9.12 5.58 7.34
C GLY A 183 8.64 4.14 7.18
N ASP A 184 7.33 3.99 6.96
CA ASP A 184 6.68 2.71 6.69
C ASP A 184 6.17 2.67 5.25
N PHE A 185 6.58 1.64 4.52
CA PHE A 185 6.28 1.45 3.12
C PHE A 185 5.56 0.13 2.90
N LEU A 186 4.43 0.21 2.23
CA LEU A 186 3.71 -0.97 1.78
C LEU A 186 4.25 -1.42 0.44
N VAL A 187 4.62 -2.70 0.39
CA VAL A 187 5.19 -3.40 -0.77
C VAL A 187 4.53 -4.79 -0.92
N PRO A 188 4.56 -5.42 -2.11
CA PRO A 188 3.84 -6.67 -2.38
C PRO A 188 4.40 -7.90 -1.67
N ASP A 189 5.63 -7.88 -1.16
CA ASP A 189 6.14 -8.91 -0.26
C ASP A 189 7.25 -8.31 0.61
N PRO A 190 6.94 -7.80 1.82
CA PRO A 190 7.89 -7.08 2.66
C PRO A 190 9.17 -7.86 2.94
N GLU A 191 9.09 -9.18 3.12
CA GLU A 191 10.28 -10.00 3.40
C GLU A 191 11.18 -10.11 2.16
N ALA A 192 10.60 -10.51 1.03
CA ALA A 192 11.36 -10.65 -0.20
C ALA A 192 11.91 -9.30 -0.70
N VAL A 193 11.14 -8.22 -0.48
CA VAL A 193 11.58 -6.85 -0.80
C VAL A 193 12.67 -6.38 0.16
N ARG A 194 12.60 -6.72 1.46
CA ARG A 194 13.67 -6.43 2.43
C ARG A 194 14.97 -7.09 2.01
N GLU A 195 14.95 -8.38 1.68
CA GLU A 195 16.15 -9.12 1.27
C GLU A 195 16.82 -8.52 0.03
N GLU A 196 16.03 -8.17 -0.99
CA GLU A 196 16.56 -7.52 -2.20
C GLU A 196 17.08 -6.10 -1.91
N LEU A 197 16.40 -5.34 -1.04
CA LEU A 197 16.84 -4.01 -0.69
C LEU A 197 18.12 -4.03 0.16
N GLU A 198 18.24 -4.96 1.11
CA GLU A 198 19.47 -5.17 1.89
C GLU A 198 20.64 -5.58 1.00
N ARG A 199 20.40 -6.50 0.04
CA ARG A 199 21.42 -6.87 -0.94
C ARG A 199 21.89 -5.66 -1.73
N PHE A 200 20.96 -4.87 -2.26
CA PHE A 200 21.26 -3.63 -2.99
C PHE A 200 22.07 -2.62 -2.16
N LEU A 201 21.69 -2.40 -0.89
CA LEU A 201 22.39 -1.47 0.00
C LEU A 201 23.81 -1.95 0.32
N ASN A 202 23.99 -3.26 0.54
CA ASN A 202 25.30 -3.86 0.81
C ASN A 202 26.23 -3.81 -0.42
N GLU A 203 25.72 -4.14 -1.61
CA GLU A 203 26.49 -4.03 -2.86
C GLU A 203 26.94 -2.58 -3.11
N ARG A 204 26.08 -1.59 -2.83
CA ARG A 204 26.48 -0.18 -2.93
C ARG A 204 27.51 0.23 -1.90
N ALA A 205 27.43 -0.28 -0.67
CA ALA A 205 28.44 -0.01 0.34
C ALA A 205 29.82 -0.54 -0.08
N LEU A 206 29.87 -1.74 -0.68
CA LEU A 206 31.09 -2.37 -1.21
C LEU A 206 31.73 -1.58 -2.37
N HIS A 207 30.93 -0.94 -3.22
CA HIS A 207 31.43 -0.15 -4.35
C HIS A 207 31.86 1.29 -3.99
N ARG A 208 31.77 1.69 -2.71
CA ARG A 208 32.23 2.99 -2.20
C ARG A 208 33.65 2.95 -1.64
N GLU A 209 34.21 1.78 -1.38
CA GLU A 209 35.61 1.54 -0.96
C GLU A 209 36.54 1.36 -2.16
#